data_AF-A0A1B6Y941-F1
#
_entry.id   AF-A0A1B6Y941-F1
#
_cell.length_a   1.000
_cell.length_b   1.000
_cell.length_c   1.000
_cell.angle_alpha   90.00
_cell.angle_beta   90.00
_cell.angle_gamma   90.00
#
_symmetry.space_group_name_H-M   'P 1'
#
loop_
_entity.id
_entity.type
_entity.pdbx_description
1 polymer ?
#
loop_
_entity_poly.entity_id
_entity_poly.type
_entity_poly.pdbx_seq_one_letter_code
_entity_poly.pdbx_strand_id
1 'polypeptide(L)'
;MNLLQKKIESIQGIWKQLTLFGTWIASVTGSFFLPLPEWGVEDENTSQMHFIFFMATVIAGFILILTFRLRNGKIWLSISVISLLLLITFFYSYSWKRSASTLPYYETTVVIGNEYKVGIEERREALGTDIDDETLLKFVAGKTNIIWTRESISRNRWTLISLLTLSYCIASVFIISFVNTIIIYISNEE
;
A
#
# COMPACT_ATOMS: atom_id res chain seq x y z
N MET A 1 5.15 -40.33 27.11
CA MET A 1 5.36 -38.94 26.65
C MET A 1 5.76 -38.10 27.86
N ASN A 2 7.00 -37.60 27.90
CA ASN A 2 7.61 -37.04 29.11
C ASN A 2 7.10 -35.63 29.43
N LEU A 3 6.94 -35.29 30.71
CA LEU A 3 6.56 -33.94 31.20
C LEU A 3 7.47 -32.83 30.64
N LEU A 4 8.74 -33.16 30.38
CA LEU A 4 9.72 -32.26 29.76
C LEU A 4 9.42 -31.99 28.28
N GLN A 5 9.05 -33.01 27.49
CA GLN A 5 8.62 -32.81 26.09
C GLN A 5 7.39 -31.89 26.03
N LYS A 6 6.42 -32.09 26.91
CA LYS A 6 5.19 -31.28 26.96
C LYS A 6 5.48 -29.81 27.31
N LYS A 7 6.46 -29.55 28.18
CA LYS A 7 6.91 -28.18 28.49
C LYS A 7 7.67 -27.55 27.33
N ILE A 8 8.52 -28.30 26.64
CA ILE A 8 9.29 -27.80 25.49
C ILE A 8 8.36 -27.42 24.33
N GLU A 9 7.40 -28.28 23.99
CA GLU A 9 6.39 -28.00 22.95
C GLU A 9 5.54 -26.76 23.30
N SER A 10 5.16 -26.61 24.57
CA SER A 10 4.45 -25.43 25.07
C SER A 10 5.26 -24.14 24.88
N ILE A 11 6.56 -24.19 25.21
CA ILE A 11 7.45 -23.03 25.12
C ILE A 11 7.68 -22.66 23.65
N GLN A 12 7.91 -23.64 22.76
CA GLN A 12 8.04 -23.41 21.32
C GLN A 12 6.76 -22.78 20.72
N GLY A 13 5.58 -23.23 21.17
CA GLY A 13 4.30 -22.62 20.77
C GLY A 13 4.17 -21.15 21.16
N ILE A 14 4.58 -20.80 22.39
CA ILE A 14 4.56 -19.42 22.90
C ILE A 14 5.56 -18.54 22.13
N TRP A 15 6.76 -19.04 21.85
CA TRP A 15 7.74 -18.31 21.05
C TRP A 15 7.25 -18.06 19.63
N LYS A 16 6.61 -19.04 18.99
CA LYS A 16 5.99 -18.87 17.68
C LYS A 16 4.91 -17.78 17.69
N GLN A 17 4.07 -17.75 18.73
CA GLN A 17 3.06 -16.71 18.91
C GLN A 17 3.69 -15.33 19.10
N LEU A 18 4.74 -15.25 19.91
CA LEU A 18 5.44 -13.99 20.17
C LEU A 18 6.10 -13.44 18.90
N THR A 19 6.72 -14.30 18.09
CA THR A 19 7.34 -13.89 16.81
C THR A 19 6.29 -13.39 15.82
N LEU A 20 5.17 -14.10 15.66
CA LEU A 20 4.08 -13.69 14.78
C LEU A 20 3.44 -12.36 15.22
N PHE A 21 3.24 -12.20 16.53
CA PHE A 21 2.74 -10.95 17.10
C PHE A 21 3.75 -9.82 16.94
N GLY A 22 5.04 -10.09 17.12
CA GLY A 22 6.12 -9.14 16.87
C GLY A 22 6.22 -8.72 15.41
N THR A 23 6.08 -9.66 14.46
CA THR A 23 6.00 -9.36 13.03
C THR A 23 4.78 -8.51 12.71
N TRP A 24 3.63 -8.77 13.34
CA TRP A 24 2.44 -7.94 13.18
C TRP A 24 2.65 -6.52 13.70
N ILE A 25 3.17 -6.36 14.93
CA ILE A 25 3.50 -5.04 15.49
C ILE A 25 4.48 -4.32 14.57
N ALA A 26 5.58 -4.97 14.17
CA ALA A 26 6.62 -4.36 13.34
C ALA A 26 6.10 -3.97 11.94
N SER A 27 5.21 -4.78 11.35
CA SER A 27 4.59 -4.45 10.07
C SER A 27 3.62 -3.28 10.19
N VAL A 28 2.86 -3.20 11.29
CA VAL A 28 1.96 -2.08 11.60
C VAL A 28 2.76 -0.82 11.88
N THR A 29 3.73 -0.84 12.80
CA THR A 29 4.54 0.34 13.15
C THR A 29 5.42 0.79 11.98
N GLY A 30 6.02 -0.13 11.23
CA GLY A 30 6.79 0.20 10.02
C GLY A 30 5.96 0.95 8.97
N SER A 31 4.66 0.68 8.90
CA SER A 31 3.75 1.40 8.01
C SER A 31 3.49 2.86 8.43
N PHE A 32 3.64 3.20 9.71
CA PHE A 32 3.57 4.58 10.22
C PHE A 32 4.85 5.39 10.00
N PHE A 33 6.00 4.73 9.78
CA PHE A 33 7.30 5.41 9.59
C PHE A 33 7.59 5.77 8.14
N LEU A 34 6.88 5.19 7.16
CA LEU A 34 7.01 5.60 5.77
C LEU A 34 6.32 6.96 5.57
N PRO A 35 7.04 7.98 5.07
CA PRO A 35 6.45 9.30 4.88
C PRO A 35 5.27 9.18 3.93
N LEU A 36 4.12 9.72 4.39
CA LEU A 36 2.94 9.87 3.55
C LEU A 36 3.36 10.63 2.30
N PRO A 37 2.86 10.25 1.11
CA PRO A 37 3.12 11.05 -0.08
C PRO A 37 2.69 12.49 0.19
N GLU A 38 3.53 13.48 -0.12
CA GLU A 38 3.33 14.88 0.30
C GLU A 38 1.97 15.45 -0.14
N TRP A 39 1.41 14.97 -1.25
CA TRP A 39 0.05 15.28 -1.73
C TRP A 39 -1.10 14.73 -0.85
N GLY A 40 -0.80 13.92 0.16
CA GLY A 40 -1.72 13.45 1.18
C GLY A 40 -1.85 14.40 2.38
N VAL A 41 -0.89 15.32 2.55
CA VAL A 41 -0.72 16.12 3.78
C VAL A 41 -1.52 17.43 3.74
N GLU A 42 -1.85 17.95 2.56
CA GLU A 42 -2.47 19.28 2.40
C GLU A 42 -4.01 19.33 2.53
N ASP A 43 -4.71 18.23 2.81
CA ASP A 43 -6.20 18.20 2.81
C ASP A 43 -6.79 17.32 3.93
N GLU A 44 -8.10 17.51 4.21
CA GLU A 44 -9.00 16.77 5.13
C GLU A 44 -8.95 15.22 5.07
N ASN A 45 -8.10 14.65 4.22
CA ASN A 45 -7.97 13.23 3.94
C ASN A 45 -6.97 12.49 4.85
N THR A 46 -6.35 13.16 5.81
CA THR A 46 -5.51 12.53 6.86
C THR A 46 -6.30 11.45 7.62
N SER A 47 -7.58 11.70 7.89
CA SER A 47 -8.53 10.73 8.46
C SER A 47 -8.63 9.43 7.64
N GLN A 48 -8.54 9.51 6.32
CA GLN A 48 -8.73 8.39 5.41
C GLN A 48 -7.48 7.50 5.35
N MET A 49 -6.29 8.10 5.48
CA MET A 49 -5.04 7.34 5.64
C MET A 49 -5.02 6.53 6.94
N HIS A 50 -5.57 7.06 8.03
CA HIS A 50 -5.75 6.29 9.27
C HIS A 50 -6.71 5.11 9.09
N PHE A 51 -7.78 5.26 8.31
CA PHE A 51 -8.70 4.17 7.99
C PHE A 51 -8.02 3.05 7.19
N ILE A 52 -7.08 3.41 6.30
CA ILE A 52 -6.28 2.45 5.53
C ILE A 52 -5.37 1.63 6.44
N PHE A 53 -4.65 2.28 7.36
CA PHE A 53 -3.83 1.58 8.35
C PHE A 53 -4.68 0.70 9.26
N PHE A 54 -5.88 1.14 9.65
CA PHE A 54 -6.83 0.33 10.40
C PHE A 54 -7.24 -0.93 9.61
N MET A 55 -7.63 -0.80 8.34
CA MET A 55 -8.01 -1.94 7.51
C MET A 55 -6.85 -2.92 7.29
N ALA A 56 -5.64 -2.43 7.04
CA ALA A 56 -4.45 -3.27 6.93
C ALA A 56 -4.18 -4.04 8.23
N THR A 57 -4.34 -3.38 9.38
CA THR A 57 -4.18 -3.98 10.72
C THR A 57 -5.21 -5.08 10.98
N VAL A 58 -6.48 -4.84 10.61
CA VAL A 58 -7.58 -5.81 10.75
C VAL A 58 -7.33 -7.03 9.86
N ILE A 59 -6.95 -6.83 8.59
CA ILE A 59 -6.62 -7.93 7.67
C ILE A 59 -5.45 -8.76 8.21
N ALA A 60 -4.39 -8.10 8.69
CA ALA A 60 -3.25 -8.78 9.28
C ALA A 60 -3.65 -9.61 10.52
N GLY A 61 -4.56 -9.09 11.36
CA GLY A 61 -5.14 -9.84 12.49
C GLY A 61 -5.92 -11.10 12.06
N PHE A 62 -6.73 -11.02 11.00
CA PHE A 62 -7.42 -12.19 10.47
C PHE A 62 -6.46 -13.26 9.92
N ILE A 63 -5.38 -12.84 9.27
CA ILE A 63 -4.36 -13.77 8.73
C ILE A 63 -3.60 -14.47 9.86
N LEU A 64 -3.35 -13.77 10.98
CA LEU A 64 -2.79 -14.41 12.18
C LEU A 64 -3.70 -15.51 12.72
N ILE A 65 -5.02 -15.33 12.73
CA ILE A 65 -5.96 -16.38 13.16
C ILE A 65 -5.88 -17.60 12.23
N LEU A 66 -5.81 -17.36 10.91
CA LEU A 66 -5.68 -18.43 9.91
C LEU A 66 -4.37 -19.23 10.07
N THR A 67 -3.31 -18.60 10.58
CA THR A 67 -2.03 -19.24 10.91
C THR A 67 -2.18 -20.41 11.88
N PHE A 68 -3.09 -20.31 12.85
CA PHE A 68 -3.32 -21.38 13.82
C PHE A 68 -4.10 -22.56 13.25
N ARG A 69 -4.90 -22.34 12.18
CA ARG A 69 -5.75 -23.38 11.59
C ARG A 69 -5.04 -24.19 10.51
N LEU A 70 -4.17 -23.55 9.74
CA LEU A 70 -3.52 -24.19 8.59
C LEU A 70 -2.10 -24.63 8.95
N ARG A 71 -1.90 -25.94 9.15
CA ARG A 71 -0.59 -26.53 9.48
C ARG A 71 0.21 -27.02 8.26
N ASN A 72 -0.34 -26.86 7.06
CA ASN A 72 0.28 -27.36 5.82
C ASN A 72 1.19 -26.31 5.18
N GLY A 73 2.50 -26.56 5.17
CA GLY A 73 3.50 -25.67 4.59
C GLY A 73 3.30 -25.39 3.10
N LYS A 74 2.76 -26.35 2.31
CA LYS A 74 2.49 -26.15 0.88
C LYS A 74 1.45 -25.05 0.62
N ILE A 75 0.45 -24.93 1.50
CA ILE A 75 -0.60 -23.91 1.39
C ILE A 75 0.02 -22.53 1.66
N TRP A 76 0.82 -22.39 2.72
CA TRP A 76 1.50 -21.13 3.04
C TRP A 76 2.47 -20.70 1.94
N LEU A 77 3.21 -21.65 1.36
CA LEU A 77 4.07 -21.38 0.21
C LEU A 77 3.27 -20.89 -0.98
N SER A 78 2.15 -21.54 -1.31
CA SER A 78 1.28 -21.12 -2.42
C SER A 78 0.70 -19.72 -2.20
N ILE A 79 0.23 -19.41 -0.98
CA ILE A 79 -0.25 -18.06 -0.63
C ILE A 79 0.87 -17.03 -0.75
N SER A 80 2.08 -17.36 -0.31
CA SER A 80 3.25 -16.48 -0.41
C SER A 80 3.61 -16.19 -1.87
N VAL A 81 3.63 -17.21 -2.74
CA VAL A 81 3.89 -17.02 -4.18
C VAL A 81 2.79 -16.18 -4.84
N ILE A 82 1.51 -16.47 -4.58
CA ILE A 82 0.39 -15.73 -5.16
C ILE A 82 0.40 -14.27 -4.69
N SER A 83 0.60 -14.02 -3.40
CA SER A 83 0.66 -12.67 -2.84
C SER A 83 1.86 -11.89 -3.35
N LEU A 84 3.02 -12.54 -3.58
CA LEU A 84 4.18 -11.89 -4.21
C LEU A 84 3.87 -11.44 -5.65
N LEU A 85 3.25 -12.30 -6.46
CA LEU A 85 2.86 -11.95 -7.83
C LEU A 85 1.87 -10.79 -7.83
N LEU A 86 0.86 -10.83 -6.97
CA LEU A 86 -0.09 -9.73 -6.80
C LEU A 86 0.60 -8.45 -6.36
N LEU A 87 1.54 -8.52 -5.41
CA LEU A 87 2.28 -7.36 -4.93
C LEU A 87 3.02 -6.67 -6.07
N ILE A 88 3.72 -7.45 -6.92
CA ILE A 88 4.41 -6.95 -8.10
C ILE A 88 3.41 -6.26 -9.05
N THR A 89 2.29 -6.91 -9.37
CA THR A 89 1.26 -6.33 -10.25
C THR A 89 0.69 -5.02 -9.71
N PHE A 90 0.33 -4.97 -8.43
CA PHE A 90 -0.22 -3.76 -7.81
C PHE A 90 0.82 -2.66 -7.68
N PHE A 91 2.07 -3.00 -7.38
CA PHE A 91 3.17 -2.05 -7.32
C PHE A 91 3.45 -1.41 -8.69
N TYR A 92 3.51 -2.20 -9.76
CA TYR A 92 3.65 -1.67 -11.12
C TYR A 92 2.44 -0.84 -11.54
N SER A 93 1.22 -1.28 -11.21
CA SER A 93 0.00 -0.54 -11.50
C SER A 93 -0.03 0.80 -10.77
N TYR A 94 0.38 0.84 -9.51
CA TYR A 94 0.55 2.06 -8.73
C TYR A 94 1.60 2.98 -9.35
N SER A 95 2.77 2.45 -9.71
CA SER A 95 3.86 3.23 -10.32
C SER A 95 3.43 3.85 -11.64
N TRP A 96 2.81 3.06 -12.52
CA TRP A 96 2.26 3.54 -13.80
C TRP A 96 1.21 4.63 -13.59
N LYS A 97 0.23 4.38 -12.70
CA LYS A 97 -0.85 5.34 -12.44
C LYS A 97 -0.32 6.61 -11.78
N ARG A 98 0.69 6.51 -10.91
CA ARG A 98 1.37 7.66 -10.30
C ARG A 98 2.01 8.52 -11.38
N SER A 99 2.81 7.93 -12.27
CA SER A 99 3.43 8.68 -13.37
C SER A 99 2.40 9.34 -14.29
N ALA A 100 1.26 8.69 -14.55
CA ALA A 100 0.21 9.23 -15.42
C ALA A 100 -0.73 10.25 -14.74
N SER A 101 -0.75 10.33 -13.41
CA SER A 101 -1.71 11.15 -12.65
C SER A 101 -1.03 12.11 -11.68
N THR A 102 0.28 12.29 -11.80
CA THR A 102 1.03 13.26 -11.00
C THR A 102 2.02 14.03 -11.86
N LEU A 103 2.27 15.29 -11.48
CA LEU A 103 3.28 16.14 -12.10
C LEU A 103 4.22 16.73 -11.03
N PRO A 104 5.51 16.94 -11.36
CA PRO A 104 6.44 17.62 -10.47
C PRO A 104 6.14 19.13 -10.42
N TYR A 105 6.19 19.72 -9.22
CA TYR A 105 6.10 21.17 -9.01
C TYR A 105 6.89 21.60 -7.79
N TYR A 106 7.88 22.49 -7.97
CA TYR A 106 8.68 23.10 -6.90
C TYR A 106 9.11 22.10 -5.81
N GLU A 107 9.78 21.03 -6.23
CA GLU A 107 10.29 19.93 -5.38
C GLU A 107 9.25 18.96 -4.80
N THR A 108 7.95 19.27 -4.97
CA THR A 108 6.85 18.39 -4.57
C THR A 108 6.22 17.71 -5.79
N THR A 109 5.40 16.68 -5.55
CA THR A 109 4.61 16.01 -6.58
C THR A 109 3.13 16.28 -6.35
N VAL A 110 2.44 16.87 -7.32
CA VAL A 110 1.00 17.17 -7.23
C VAL A 110 0.17 16.19 -8.05
N VAL A 111 -1.03 15.88 -7.56
CA VAL A 111 -1.99 15.02 -8.28
C VAL A 111 -2.77 15.86 -9.28
N ILE A 112 -2.78 15.44 -10.54
CA ILE A 112 -3.53 16.09 -11.62
C ILE A 112 -4.81 15.33 -11.95
N GLY A 113 -5.75 16.03 -12.59
CA GLY A 113 -6.95 15.40 -13.17
C GLY A 113 -6.69 14.96 -14.60
N ASN A 114 -7.59 14.15 -15.14
CA ASN A 114 -7.64 13.80 -16.57
C ASN A 114 -8.64 14.68 -17.35
N GLU A 115 -9.40 15.53 -16.66
CA GLU A 115 -10.44 16.38 -17.26
C GLU A 115 -10.13 17.84 -16.96
N TYR A 116 -9.99 18.65 -18.01
CA TYR A 116 -9.81 20.09 -17.91
C TYR A 116 -11.11 20.79 -17.53
N LYS A 117 -11.00 21.96 -16.90
CA LYS A 117 -12.13 22.88 -16.75
C LYS A 117 -12.49 23.50 -18.11
N VAL A 118 -13.78 23.83 -18.27
CA VAL A 118 -14.32 24.45 -19.49
C VAL A 118 -13.51 25.69 -19.87
N GLY A 119 -13.11 25.78 -21.14
CA GLY A 119 -12.36 26.90 -21.71
C GLY A 119 -10.85 26.89 -21.46
N ILE A 120 -10.30 25.92 -20.71
CA ILE A 120 -8.84 25.75 -20.57
C ILE A 120 -8.24 25.21 -21.87
N GLU A 121 -8.93 24.28 -22.52
CA GLU A 121 -8.49 23.67 -23.79
C GLU A 121 -8.49 24.69 -24.93
N GLU A 122 -9.58 25.46 -25.07
CA GLU A 122 -9.67 26.58 -26.01
C GLU A 122 -8.61 27.67 -25.76
N ARG A 123 -8.30 27.96 -24.48
CA ARG A 123 -7.23 28.89 -24.12
C ARG A 123 -5.84 28.34 -24.44
N ARG A 124 -5.64 27.03 -24.29
CA ARG A 124 -4.38 26.35 -24.64
C ARG A 124 -4.14 26.44 -26.15
N GLU A 125 -5.18 26.20 -26.95
CA GLU A 125 -5.13 26.36 -28.41
C GLU A 125 -4.89 27.83 -28.82
N ALA A 126 -5.52 28.79 -28.14
CA ALA A 126 -5.37 30.22 -28.42
C ALA A 126 -4.00 30.80 -28.02
N LEU A 127 -3.32 30.22 -27.02
CA LEU A 127 -2.01 30.66 -26.56
C LEU A 127 -0.86 30.25 -27.50
N GLY A 128 -1.13 29.36 -28.46
CA GLY A 128 -0.20 28.97 -29.51
C GLY A 128 0.93 28.06 -29.01
N THR A 129 1.05 26.90 -29.67
CA THR A 129 2.01 25.83 -29.38
C THR A 129 1.63 24.97 -28.19
N ASP A 130 1.96 23.68 -28.29
CA ASP A 130 1.67 22.57 -27.40
C ASP A 130 2.20 22.82 -25.97
N ILE A 131 1.55 23.73 -25.21
CA ILE A 131 1.93 24.03 -23.84
C ILE A 131 1.70 22.77 -23.03
N ASP A 132 2.79 22.15 -22.57
CA ASP A 132 2.73 20.97 -21.73
C ASP A 132 2.06 21.26 -20.38
N ASP A 133 1.45 20.24 -19.78
CA ASP A 133 0.72 20.35 -18.52
C ASP A 133 1.62 20.84 -17.38
N GLU A 134 2.92 20.51 -17.41
CA GLU A 134 3.89 21.04 -16.44
C GLU A 134 4.03 22.58 -16.55
N THR A 135 3.99 23.10 -17.78
CA THR A 135 4.09 24.54 -18.03
C THR A 135 2.80 25.25 -17.63
N LEU A 136 1.63 24.65 -17.92
CA LEU A 136 0.35 25.15 -17.42
C LEU A 136 0.32 25.20 -15.89
N LEU A 137 0.81 24.15 -15.23
CA LEU A 137 0.88 24.06 -13.78
C LEU A 137 1.76 25.17 -13.17
N LYS A 138 2.87 25.51 -13.82
CA LYS A 138 3.73 26.65 -13.43
C LYS A 138 3.00 27.99 -13.55
N PHE A 139 2.22 28.20 -14.61
CA PHE A 139 1.43 29.44 -14.79
C PHE A 139 0.38 29.67 -13.70
N VAL A 140 -0.18 28.60 -13.14
CA VAL A 140 -1.18 28.68 -12.06
C VAL A 140 -0.58 28.52 -10.66
N ALA A 141 0.75 28.62 -10.54
CA ALA A 141 1.49 28.48 -9.29
C ALA A 141 1.16 27.17 -8.52
N GLY A 142 1.05 26.05 -9.24
CA GLY A 142 0.81 24.72 -8.65
C GLY A 142 -0.65 24.43 -8.29
N LYS A 143 -1.58 25.37 -8.49
CA LYS A 143 -3.01 25.16 -8.20
C LYS A 143 -3.69 24.31 -9.27
N THR A 144 -3.62 22.99 -9.10
CA THR A 144 -4.21 21.99 -10.03
C THR A 144 -5.71 22.19 -10.24
N ASN A 145 -6.44 22.66 -9.22
CA ASN A 145 -7.87 22.91 -9.28
C ASN A 145 -8.28 24.08 -10.22
N ILE A 146 -7.34 24.87 -10.73
CA ILE A 146 -7.61 25.93 -11.72
C ILE A 146 -7.65 25.35 -13.13
N ILE A 147 -6.83 24.32 -13.39
CA ILE A 147 -6.66 23.70 -14.70
C ILE A 147 -7.62 22.51 -14.86
N TRP A 148 -7.67 21.63 -13.87
CA TRP A 148 -8.47 20.40 -13.91
C TRP A 148 -9.70 20.47 -13.01
N THR A 149 -10.70 19.65 -13.32
CA THR A 149 -11.90 19.51 -12.48
C THR A 149 -11.54 18.87 -11.14
N ARG A 150 -12.18 19.36 -10.05
CA ARG A 150 -11.97 18.83 -8.71
C ARG A 150 -12.31 17.34 -8.63
N GLU A 151 -13.36 16.93 -9.33
CA GLU A 151 -13.84 15.55 -9.39
C GLU A 151 -12.80 14.62 -10.02
N SER A 152 -12.14 15.06 -11.10
CA SER A 152 -11.12 14.27 -11.79
C SER A 152 -9.84 14.14 -10.95
N ILE A 153 -9.40 15.22 -10.29
CA ILE A 153 -8.29 15.20 -9.33
C ILE A 153 -8.62 14.23 -8.17
N SER A 154 -9.80 14.36 -7.57
CA SER A 154 -10.24 13.49 -6.48
C SER A 154 -10.28 12.02 -6.91
N ARG A 155 -10.78 11.70 -8.11
CA ARG A 155 -10.82 10.32 -8.63
C ARG A 155 -9.43 9.72 -8.79
N ASN A 156 -8.50 10.48 -9.37
CA ASN A 156 -7.11 10.04 -9.51
C ASN A 156 -6.45 9.85 -8.14
N ARG A 157 -6.67 10.78 -7.20
CA ARG A 157 -6.19 10.66 -5.82
C ARG A 157 -6.72 9.40 -5.11
N TRP A 158 -8.02 9.14 -5.21
CA TRP A 158 -8.64 7.92 -4.65
C TRP A 158 -8.08 6.65 -5.26
N THR A 159 -7.83 6.66 -6.58
CA THR A 159 -7.24 5.51 -7.27
C THR A 159 -5.81 5.24 -6.78
N LEU A 160 -4.98 6.28 -6.66
CA LEU A 160 -3.61 6.17 -6.16
C LEU A 160 -3.58 5.65 -4.72
N ILE A 161 -4.42 6.23 -3.85
CA ILE A 161 -4.54 5.81 -2.45
C ILE A 161 -4.99 4.35 -2.35
N SER A 162 -5.97 3.93 -3.15
CA SER A 162 -6.50 2.57 -3.13
C SER A 162 -5.46 1.55 -3.61
N LEU A 163 -4.74 1.85 -4.70
CA LEU A 163 -3.66 1.00 -5.21
C LEU A 163 -2.52 0.87 -4.19
N LEU A 164 -2.12 1.99 -3.57
CA LEU A 164 -1.10 1.99 -2.53
C LEU A 164 -1.55 1.15 -1.31
N THR A 165 -2.78 1.32 -0.87
CA THR A 165 -3.39 0.53 0.22
C THR A 165 -3.36 -0.96 -0.06
N LEU A 166 -3.82 -1.36 -1.26
CA LEU A 166 -3.82 -2.76 -1.66
C LEU A 166 -2.41 -3.33 -1.68
N SER A 167 -1.42 -2.56 -2.17
CA SER A 167 -0.02 -2.99 -2.15
C SER A 167 0.48 -3.27 -0.73
N TYR A 168 0.14 -2.42 0.25
CA TYR A 168 0.50 -2.64 1.65
C TYR A 168 -0.17 -3.88 2.24
N CYS A 169 -1.49 -4.04 2.04
CA CYS A 169 -2.21 -5.19 2.53
C CYS A 169 -1.63 -6.50 1.98
N ILE A 170 -1.35 -6.54 0.67
CA ILE A 170 -0.77 -7.71 0.01
C ILE A 170 0.66 -7.96 0.50
N ALA A 171 1.46 -6.91 0.71
CA ALA A 171 2.80 -7.04 1.29
C ALA A 171 2.77 -7.65 2.68
N SER A 172 1.84 -7.22 3.55
CA SER A 172 1.67 -7.84 4.88
C SER A 172 1.27 -9.31 4.78
N VAL A 173 0.35 -9.67 3.86
CA VAL A 173 -0.03 -11.07 3.60
C VAL A 173 1.19 -11.90 3.17
N PHE A 174 2.01 -11.35 2.26
CA PHE A 174 3.21 -11.99 1.77
C PHE A 174 4.21 -12.25 2.91
N ILE A 175 4.52 -11.24 3.73
CA ILE A 175 5.46 -11.39 4.84
C ILE A 175 4.98 -12.45 5.83
N ILE A 176 3.70 -12.40 6.25
CA ILE A 176 3.16 -13.35 7.22
C ILE A 176 3.18 -14.77 6.65
N SER A 177 2.76 -14.95 5.40
CA SER A 177 2.74 -16.27 4.76
C SER A 177 4.14 -16.84 4.52
N PHE A 178 5.11 -15.99 4.16
CA PHE A 178 6.50 -16.37 3.98
C PHE A 178 7.15 -16.80 5.30
N VAL A 179 7.00 -16.01 6.36
CA VAL A 179 7.50 -16.35 7.71
C VAL A 179 6.89 -17.67 8.20
N ASN A 180 5.58 -17.87 8.02
CA ASN A 180 4.93 -19.13 8.37
C ASN A 180 5.48 -20.32 7.59
N THR A 181 5.78 -20.13 6.30
CA THR A 181 6.38 -21.18 5.46
C THR A 181 7.74 -21.59 6.03
N ILE A 182 8.60 -20.62 6.38
CA ILE A 182 9.91 -20.87 6.98
C ILE A 182 9.77 -21.63 8.31
N ILE A 183 8.89 -21.18 9.20
CA ILE A 183 8.68 -21.82 10.51
C ILE A 183 8.23 -23.28 10.35
N ILE A 184 7.31 -23.55 9.42
CA ILE A 184 6.83 -24.93 9.18
C ILE A 184 7.93 -25.78 8.54
N TYR A 185 8.74 -25.22 7.65
CA TYR A 185 9.86 -25.93 7.03
C TYR A 185 10.89 -26.36 8.08
N ILE A 186 11.34 -25.42 8.92
CA ILE A 186 12.30 -25.70 10.01
C ILE A 186 11.73 -26.72 11.00
N SER A 187 10.45 -26.59 11.37
CA SER A 187 9.79 -27.50 12.32
C SER A 187 9.56 -28.92 11.80
N ASN A 188 9.69 -29.18 10.49
CA ASN A 188 9.54 -30.52 9.90
C ASN A 188 10.90 -31.21 9.68
N GLU A 189 12.02 -30.50 9.84
CA GLU A 189 13.38 -31.08 9.79
C GLU A 189 13.86 -31.61 11.16
N GLU A 190 13.13 -31.34 12.25
CA GLU A 190 13.28 -31.97 13.58
C GLU A 190 12.43 -33.25 13.73
#